data_AF-A0A8T4TK86-F1
#
_entry.id   AF-A0A8T4TK86-F1
#
_cell.length_a   1.000
_cell.length_b   1.000
_cell.length_c   1.000
_cell.angle_alpha   90.00
_cell.angle_beta   90.00
_cell.angle_gamma   90.00
#
_symmetry.space_group_name_H-M   'P 1'
#
loop_
_entity.id
_entity.type
_entity.pdbx_description
1 polymer ?
#
loop_
_entity_poly.entity_id
_entity_poly.type
_entity_poly.pdbx_seq_one_letter_code
_entity_poly.pdbx_strand_id
1 'polypeptide(L)' 'MTQKDIRKELKISEAKVSLILTQLESEGRIKKIKKGRGNIVILNKN' A
#
# COMPACT_ATOMS: atom_id res chain seq x y z
N MET A 1 4.90 -5.21 -4.04
CA MET A 1 5.63 -3.94 -4.26
C MET A 1 5.66 -3.14 -2.96
N THR A 2 6.58 -2.19 -2.79
CA THR A 2 6.56 -1.34 -1.59
C THR A 2 5.59 -0.16 -1.76
N GLN A 3 5.13 0.41 -0.64
CA GLN A 3 4.33 1.64 -0.66
C GLN A 3 5.07 2.80 -1.36
N LYS A 4 6.40 2.86 -1.23
CA LYS A 4 7.26 3.83 -1.92
C LYS A 4 7.25 3.64 -3.44
N ASP A 5 7.19 2.41 -3.92
CA ASP A 5 7.12 2.10 -5.36
C ASP A 5 5.76 2.53 -5.92
N ILE A 6 4.67 2.17 -5.24
CA ILE A 6 3.31 2.61 -5.58
C ILE A 6 3.23 4.14 -5.67
N ARG A 7 3.84 4.84 -4.72
CA ARG A 7 3.88 6.31 -4.73
C ARG A 7 4.56 6.86 -5.98
N LYS A 8 5.68 6.27 -6.39
CA LYS A 8 6.44 6.69 -7.56
C LYS A 8 5.65 6.45 -8.85
N GLU A 9 4.98 5.31 -8.97
CA GLU A 9 4.17 4.95 -10.13
C GLU A 9 2.94 5.86 -10.27
N LEU A 10 2.22 6.10 -9.17
CA LEU A 10 0.99 6.91 -9.18
C LEU A 10 1.25 8.43 -9.11
N LYS A 11 2.50 8.87 -8.87
CA LYS A 11 2.91 10.28 -8.76
C LYS A 11 2.06 11.09 -7.77
N ILE A 12 1.71 10.49 -6.64
CA ILE A 12 0.91 11.13 -5.57
C ILE A 12 1.71 11.29 -4.27
N SER A 13 1.15 12.01 -3.30
CA SER A 13 1.77 12.21 -1.99
C SER A 13 1.77 10.93 -1.15
N GLU A 14 2.71 10.81 -0.22
CA GLU A 14 2.80 9.67 0.71
C GLU A 14 1.51 9.51 1.54
N ALA A 15 0.96 10.61 2.03
CA ALA A 15 -0.30 10.62 2.78
C ALA A 15 -1.46 10.07 1.94
N LYS A 16 -1.55 10.47 0.66
CA LYS A 16 -2.61 10.00 -0.25
C LYS A 16 -2.48 8.51 -0.55
N VAL A 17 -1.26 8.01 -0.81
CA VAL A 17 -1.02 6.56 -0.96
C VAL A 17 -1.43 5.81 0.30
N SER A 18 -1.02 6.29 1.47
CA SER A 18 -1.32 5.63 2.74
C SER A 18 -2.83 5.53 3.00
N LEU A 19 -3.60 6.56 2.64
CA LEU A 19 -5.05 6.57 2.75
C LEU A 19 -5.68 5.50 1.84
N ILE A 20 -5.30 5.49 0.56
CA ILE A 20 -5.80 4.52 -0.43
C ILE A 20 -5.49 3.09 0.00
N LEU A 21 -4.25 2.81 0.42
CA LEU A 21 -3.86 1.47 0.87
C LEU A 21 -4.59 1.04 2.14
N THR A 22 -4.90 1.97 3.04
CA THR A 22 -5.66 1.66 4.26
C THR A 22 -7.11 1.31 3.91
N GLN A 23 -7.73 2.02 2.97
CA GLN A 23 -9.05 1.67 2.47
C GLN A 23 -9.05 0.29 1.79
N LEU A 24 -8.13 0.03 0.86
CA LEU A 24 -8.04 -1.26 0.15
C LEU A 24 -7.79 -2.44 1.10
N GLU A 25 -7.02 -2.24 2.17
CA GLU A 25 -6.82 -3.25 3.21
C GLU A 25 -8.10 -3.49 4.01
N SER A 26 -8.85 -2.43 4.36
CA SER A 26 -10.13 -2.54 5.05
C SER A 26 -11.19 -3.27 4.21
N GLU A 27 -11.13 -3.13 2.89
CA GLU A 27 -11.97 -3.86 1.93
C GLU A 27 -11.48 -5.31 1.68
N GLY A 28 -10.39 -5.74 2.32
CA GLY A 28 -9.84 -7.09 2.17
C GLY A 28 -9.21 -7.36 0.80
N ARG A 29 -8.91 -6.33 0.00
CA ARG A 29 -8.30 -6.49 -1.34
C ARG A 29 -6.79 -6.66 -1.28
N ILE A 30 -6.16 -6.09 -0.26
CA ILE A 30 -4.70 -6.15 -0.05
C ILE A 30 -4.37 -6.47 1.40
N LYS A 31 -3.09 -6.80 1.62
CA LYS A 31 -2.49 -6.89 2.95
C LYS A 31 -1.21 -6.06 3.00
N LYS A 32 -1.07 -5.21 4.01
CA LYS A 32 0.21 -4.54 4.32
C LYS A 32 1.05 -5.43 5.24
N ILE A 33 2.33 -5.57 4.90
CA ILE A 33 3.32 -6.26 5.71
C ILE A 33 4.39 -5.25 6.12
N LYS A 34 4.57 -5.07 7.42
CA LYS A 34 5.61 -4.20 7.96
C LYS A 34 7.00 -4.77 7.62
N LYS A 35 7.87 -3.95 7.05
CA LYS A 35 9.27 -4.29 6.75
C LYS A 35 10.19 -3.13 7.11
N GLY A 36 10.80 -3.21 8.30
CA GLY A 36 11.64 -2.13 8.84
C GLY A 36 10.84 -0.82 9.00
N ARG A 37 11.32 0.26 8.36
CA ARG A 37 10.66 1.57 8.34
C ARG A 37 9.61 1.74 7.22
N GLY A 38 9.31 0.68 6.46
CA GLY A 38 8.35 0.73 5.35
C GLY A 38 7.35 -0.41 5.34
N ASN A 39 6.49 -0.41 4.32
CA ASN A 39 5.46 -1.43 4.10
C ASN A 39 5.64 -2.10 2.73
N ILE A 40 5.48 -3.42 2.70
CA ILE A 40 5.21 -4.18 1.48
C ILE A 40 3.69 -4.32 1.35
N VAL A 41 3.18 -4.08 0.15
CA VAL A 41 1.78 -4.30 -0.22
C VAL A 41 1.69 -5.53 -1.10
N ILE A 42 0.76 -6.42 -0.75
CA ILE A 42 0.45 -7.65 -1.48
C ILE A 42 -1.05 -7.68 -1.79
N LEU A 43 -1.43 -8.06 -3.00
CA LEU A 43 -2.81 -8.32 -3.38
C LEU A 43 -3.29 -9.62 -2.74
N ASN A 44 -4.51 -9.63 -2.22
CA ASN A 44 -5.14 -10.88 -1.79
C ASN A 44 -5.60 -11.64 -3.04
N LYS A 45 -5.18 -12.90 -3.17
CA LYS A 45 -5.73 -13.84 -4.14
C LYS A 45 -6.97 -14.45 -3.49
N ASN A 46 -8.12 -13.82 -3.71
CA ASN A 46 -9.40 -14.52 -3.59
C ASN A 46 -9.62 -15.36 -4.84
#